data_AF-A0A5D6WMZ4-F1
#
_entry.id   AF-A0A5D6WMZ4-F1
#
_cell.length_a   1.000
_cell.length_b   1.000
_cell.length_c   1.000
_cell.angle_alpha   90.00
_cell.angle_beta   90.00
_cell.angle_gamma   90.00
#
_symmetry.space_group_name_H-M   'P 1'
#
loop_
_entity.id
_entity.type
_entity.pdbx_description
1 polymer ?
#
loop_
_entity_poly.entity_id
_entity_poly.type
_entity_poly.pdbx_seq_one_letter_code
_entity_poly.pdbx_strand_id
1 'polypeptide(L)'
;MYVSLNELKQRITILRPVTEQDAEGNLVEHDRTEVATVWAKVLPYAAKISDGYAEEVKEVDYRIAIRYRTDIKVTDIICWQGKTLRQTAPPYGKDGRRQWLILECRELVEDE
;
A
#
# COMPACT_ATOMS: atom_id res chain seq x y z
N MET A 1 12.85 -10.77 -4.54
CA MET A 1 12.33 -11.04 -3.19
C MET A 1 12.01 -12.52 -3.04
N TYR A 2 12.53 -13.21 -2.03
CA TYR A 2 12.11 -14.57 -1.67
C TYR A 2 10.96 -14.52 -0.65
N VAL A 3 9.93 -15.35 -0.85
CA VAL A 3 8.71 -15.36 -0.04
C VAL A 3 8.35 -16.80 0.34
N SER A 4 8.16 -17.04 1.63
CA SER A 4 7.64 -18.29 2.19
C SER A 4 6.60 -17.96 3.26
N LEU A 5 5.81 -18.96 3.68
CA LEU A 5 4.75 -18.77 4.68
C LEU A 5 5.27 -18.19 6.00
N ASN A 6 6.42 -18.68 6.48
CA ASN A 6 7.00 -18.27 7.77
C ASN A 6 7.50 -16.83 7.78
N GLU A 7 7.58 -16.18 6.62
CA GLU A 7 8.03 -14.80 6.48
C GLU A 7 6.87 -13.78 6.56
N LEU A 8 5.61 -14.23 6.52
CA LEU A 8 4.44 -13.38 6.66
C LEU A 8 4.18 -13.05 8.14
N LYS A 9 5.07 -12.27 8.76
CA LYS A 9 5.07 -12.02 10.21
C LYS A 9 4.32 -10.75 10.64
N GLN A 10 3.81 -9.98 9.69
CA GLN A 10 3.26 -8.65 9.95
C GLN A 10 1.78 -8.62 9.57
N ARG A 11 0.97 -7.79 10.23
CA ARG A 11 -0.44 -7.56 9.85
C ARG A 11 -0.55 -6.25 9.11
N ILE A 12 -1.25 -6.26 7.99
CA ILE A 12 -1.65 -5.06 7.26
C ILE A 12 -3.16 -5.04 7.10
N THR A 13 -3.74 -3.84 7.08
CA THR A 13 -5.15 -3.62 6.73
C THR A 13 -5.20 -2.97 5.36
N ILE A 14 -6.02 -3.51 4.47
CA ILE A 14 -6.24 -3.00 3.12
C ILE A 14 -7.58 -2.27 3.13
N LEU A 15 -7.56 -0.99 2.79
CA LEU A 15 -8.72 -0.12 2.73
C LEU A 15 -9.01 0.27 1.29
N ARG A 16 -10.29 0.41 0.95
CA ARG A 16 -10.74 0.91 -0.35
C ARG A 16 -11.34 2.30 -0.18
N PRO A 17 -10.79 3.33 -0.85
CA PRO A 17 -11.45 4.63 -0.96
C PRO A 17 -12.86 4.50 -1.53
N VAL A 18 -13.81 5.15 -0.88
CA VAL A 18 -15.15 5.39 -1.39
C VAL A 18 -15.15 6.80 -1.97
N THR A 19 -15.28 6.91 -3.29
CA THR A 19 -15.35 8.20 -3.97
C THR A 19 -16.79 8.54 -4.32
N GLU A 20 -17.22 9.74 -3.92
CA GLU A 20 -18.53 10.30 -4.25
C GLU A 20 -18.35 11.54 -5.12
N GLN A 21 -19.36 11.87 -5.94
CA GLN A 21 -19.35 13.12 -6.68
C GLN A 21 -19.83 14.26 -5.78
N ASP A 22 -19.05 15.33 -5.71
CA ASP A 22 -19.49 16.57 -5.08
C ASP A 22 -20.50 17.32 -5.96
N ALA A 23 -20.99 18.46 -5.47
CA ALA A 23 -21.95 19.30 -6.17
C ALA A 23 -21.43 19.87 -7.51
N GLU A 24 -20.10 19.88 -7.69
CA GLU A 24 -19.42 20.37 -8.89
C GLU A 24 -19.07 19.22 -9.86
N GLY A 25 -19.37 17.97 -9.48
CA GLY A 25 -19.12 16.76 -10.27
C GLY A 25 -17.71 16.19 -10.11
N ASN A 26 -16.91 16.70 -9.18
CA ASN A 26 -15.58 16.15 -8.87
C ASN A 26 -15.72 14.88 -8.03
N LEU A 27 -14.85 13.90 -8.27
CA LEU A 27 -14.75 12.73 -7.41
C LEU A 27 -13.93 13.05 -6.16
N VAL A 28 -14.56 12.99 -5.00
CA VAL A 28 -13.94 13.24 -3.69
C VAL A 28 -13.94 11.95 -2.87
N GLU A 29 -12.79 11.60 -2.27
CA GLU A 29 -12.71 10.50 -1.30
C GLU A 29 -13.48 10.91 -0.03
N HIS A 30 -14.59 10.24 0.24
CA HIS A 30 -15.47 10.56 1.36
C HIS A 30 -15.27 9.61 2.55
N ASP A 31 -14.97 8.33 2.28
CA ASP A 31 -14.76 7.32 3.31
C ASP A 31 -13.77 6.24 2.83
N ARG A 32 -13.40 5.32 3.73
CA ARG A 32 -12.55 4.16 3.45
C ARG A 32 -13.20 2.90 4.02
N THR A 33 -13.52 1.95 3.16
CA THR A 33 -14.05 0.65 3.59
C THR A 33 -12.93 -0.38 3.75
N GLU A 34 -12.91 -1.15 4.84
CA GLU A 34 -11.97 -2.26 4.98
C GLU A 34 -12.28 -3.38 3.97
N VAL A 35 -11.28 -3.74 3.15
CA VAL A 35 -11.33 -4.88 2.23
C VAL A 35 -10.91 -6.15 2.95
N ALA A 36 -9.77 -6.11 3.64
CA ALA A 36 -9.26 -7.24 4.40
C ALA A 36 -8.10 -6.83 5.32
N THR A 37 -7.97 -7.52 6.45
CA THR A 37 -6.75 -7.53 7.26
C THR A 37 -6.00 -8.86 7.09
N VAL A 38 -4.75 -8.83 6.59
CA VAL A 38 -3.99 -10.03 6.18
C VAL A 38 -2.58 -10.09 6.79
N TRP A 39 -2.01 -11.30 6.81
CA TRP A 39 -0.59 -11.50 7.11
C TRP A 39 0.28 -11.13 5.91
N ALA A 40 1.41 -10.46 6.15
CA ALA A 40 2.27 -9.88 5.14
C ALA A 40 3.76 -9.97 5.51
N LYS A 41 4.60 -9.98 4.47
CA LYS A 41 6.04 -9.68 4.55
C LYS A 41 6.23 -8.27 3.97
N VAL A 42 6.55 -7.30 4.81
CA VAL A 42 6.81 -5.91 4.41
C VAL A 42 8.32 -5.69 4.37
N LEU A 43 8.86 -5.25 3.22
CA LEU A 43 10.28 -4.91 3.06
C LEU A 43 10.43 -3.49 2.48
N PRO A 44 11.14 -2.57 3.15
CA PRO A 44 11.59 -1.34 2.49
C PRO A 44 12.64 -1.68 1.43
N TYR A 45 12.66 -0.95 0.31
CA TYR A 45 13.68 -1.15 -0.74
C TYR A 45 14.27 0.14 -1.30
N ALA A 46 13.67 1.30 -1.05
CA ALA A 46 14.27 2.60 -1.32
C ALA A 46 13.82 3.60 -0.26
N ALA A 47 14.74 4.46 0.17
CA ALA A 47 14.45 5.63 0.98
C ALA A 47 15.06 6.83 0.30
N LYS A 48 14.26 7.86 0.04
CA LYS A 48 14.72 9.12 -0.54
C LYS A 48 14.54 10.23 0.49
N ILE A 49 15.63 10.95 0.74
CA ILE A 49 15.66 12.13 1.61
C ILE A 49 15.95 13.31 0.68
N SER A 50 15.05 14.27 0.62
CA SER A 50 15.25 15.51 -0.13
C SER A 50 15.48 16.65 0.85
N ASP A 51 16.73 17.14 0.90
CA ASP A 51 17.14 18.29 1.72
C ASP A 51 16.93 19.57 0.89
N GLY A 52 15.73 20.12 0.96
CA GLY A 52 15.38 21.43 0.40
C GLY A 52 15.12 22.44 1.53
N TYR A 53 15.22 23.73 1.23
CA TYR A 53 14.97 24.83 2.19
C TYR A 53 13.52 24.88 2.75
N ALA A 54 12.67 23.93 2.35
CA ALA A 54 11.33 23.68 2.85
C ALA A 54 11.15 22.16 3.01
N GLU A 55 10.92 21.72 4.25
CA GLU A 55 10.52 20.39 4.72
C GLU A 55 11.31 19.12 4.29
N GLU A 56 11.74 18.34 5.28
CA GLU A 56 12.37 17.03 5.09
C GLU A 56 11.32 15.98 4.69
N VAL A 57 11.04 15.83 3.39
CA VAL A 57 10.15 14.77 2.90
C VAL A 57 10.91 13.44 2.85
N LYS A 58 10.54 12.52 3.75
CA LYS A 58 11.04 11.12 3.77
C LYS A 58 10.09 10.21 2.98
N GLU A 59 10.39 9.99 1.70
CA GLU A 59 9.69 8.98 0.91
C GLU A 59 10.34 7.60 1.11
N VAL A 60 9.59 6.63 1.61
CA VAL A 60 10.04 5.22 1.71
C VAL A 60 9.17 4.35 0.82
N ASP A 61 9.81 3.65 -0.12
CA ASP A 61 9.17 2.64 -0.96
C ASP A 61 9.29 1.26 -0.32
N TYR A 62 8.16 0.55 -0.31
CA TYR A 62 7.98 -0.77 0.27
C TYR A 62 7.53 -1.78 -0.78
N ARG A 63 8.06 -3.00 -0.69
CA ARG A 63 7.54 -4.17 -1.38
C ARG A 63 6.92 -5.10 -0.36
N ILE A 64 5.62 -5.31 -0.49
CA ILE A 64 4.81 -6.11 0.42
C ILE A 64 4.39 -7.39 -0.29
N ALA A 65 4.63 -8.54 0.34
CA ALA A 65 4.11 -9.81 -0.13
C ALA A 65 3.00 -10.31 0.79
N ILE A 66 1.88 -10.71 0.20
CA ILE A 66 0.75 -11.37 0.88
C ILE A 66 0.38 -12.66 0.15
N ARG A 67 -0.53 -13.45 0.73
CA ARG A 67 -1.16 -14.56 -0.01
C ARG A 67 -1.90 -14.03 -1.23
N TYR A 68 -1.87 -14.80 -2.32
CA TYR A 68 -2.52 -14.39 -3.56
C TYR A 68 -4.01 -14.12 -3.37
N ARG A 69 -4.48 -13.00 -3.93
CA ARG A 69 -5.84 -12.49 -3.88
C ARG A 69 -6.13 -11.74 -5.18
N THR A 70 -7.40 -11.73 -5.59
CA THR A 70 -7.86 -11.10 -6.84
C THR A 70 -8.76 -9.90 -6.60
N ASP A 71 -9.13 -9.64 -5.35
CA ASP A 71 -10.04 -8.58 -4.91
C ASP A 71 -9.31 -7.27 -4.55
N ILE A 72 -7.97 -7.25 -4.63
CA ILE A 72 -7.14 -6.08 -4.33
C ILE A 72 -6.96 -5.23 -5.58
N LYS A 73 -7.22 -3.93 -5.47
CA LYS A 73 -7.11 -2.92 -6.55
C LYS A 73 -5.93 -2.01 -6.31
N VAL A 74 -5.40 -1.40 -7.37
CA VAL A 74 -4.31 -0.40 -7.29
C VAL A 74 -4.69 0.84 -6.47
N THR A 75 -5.98 1.18 -6.43
CA THR A 75 -6.49 2.31 -5.64
C THR A 75 -6.63 1.99 -4.16
N ASP A 76 -6.47 0.72 -3.75
CA ASP A 76 -6.57 0.35 -2.35
C ASP A 76 -5.35 0.89 -1.57
N ILE A 77 -5.60 1.32 -0.34
CA ILE A 77 -4.64 1.91 0.59
C ILE A 77 -4.22 0.84 1.60
N ILE A 78 -2.93 0.78 1.92
CA ILE A 78 -2.39 -0.18 2.87
C ILE A 78 -2.06 0.56 4.17
N CYS A 79 -2.68 0.15 5.27
CA CYS A 79 -2.36 0.61 6.61
C CYS A 79 -1.46 -0.42 7.31
N TRP A 80 -0.32 0.03 7.81
CA TRP A 80 0.67 -0.83 8.46
C TRP A 80 1.49 -0.05 9.51
N GLN A 81 1.45 -0.49 10.76
CA GLN A 81 2.20 0.14 11.88
C GLN A 81 2.01 1.66 11.99
N GLY A 82 0.78 2.14 11.82
CA GLY A 82 0.46 3.57 11.83
C GLY A 82 0.82 4.33 10.55
N LYS A 83 1.45 3.67 9.56
CA LYS A 83 1.76 4.24 8.25
C LYS A 83 0.63 4.00 7.27
N THR A 84 0.40 5.00 6.42
CA THR A 84 -0.49 4.90 5.27
C THR A 84 0.35 4.79 4.01
N LEU A 85 0.18 3.69 3.27
CA LEU A 85 0.95 3.41 2.06
C LEU A 85 0.01 3.36 0.85
N ARG A 86 0.36 4.08 -0.23
CA ARG A 86 -0.33 3.99 -1.52
C ARG A 86 0.43 3.11 -2.49
N GLN A 87 -0.30 2.32 -3.26
CA GLN A 87 0.32 1.48 -4.28
C GLN A 87 0.84 2.36 -5.43
N THR A 88 2.07 2.09 -5.85
CA THR A 88 2.74 2.78 -6.96
C THR A 88 2.54 2.04 -8.29
N ALA A 89 2.10 0.78 -8.23
CA ALA A 89 1.78 -0.05 -9.38
C ALA A 89 0.64 -1.04 -9.06
N PRO A 90 -0.08 -1.56 -10.07
CA PRO A 90 -1.09 -2.58 -9.85
C PRO A 90 -0.52 -3.83 -9.15
N PRO A 91 -1.27 -4.48 -8.23
CA PRO A 91 -0.87 -5.73 -7.63
C PRO A 91 -0.53 -6.79 -8.68
N TYR A 92 0.56 -7.54 -8.47
CA TYR A 92 0.97 -8.58 -9.39
C TYR A 92 1.33 -9.90 -8.70
N GLY A 93 1.06 -11.01 -9.39
CA GLY A 93 1.38 -12.34 -8.89
C GLY A 93 2.88 -12.61 -8.94
N LYS A 94 3.44 -13.15 -7.87
CA LYS A 94 4.85 -13.55 -7.84
C LYS A 94 5.06 -14.83 -8.70
N ASP A 95 5.84 -14.71 -9.77
CA ASP A 95 6.28 -15.80 -10.65
C ASP A 95 5.14 -16.60 -11.34
N GLY A 96 3.94 -16.01 -11.51
CA GLY A 96 2.81 -16.63 -12.23
C GLY A 96 2.10 -17.80 -11.51
N ARG A 97 2.65 -18.31 -10.39
CA ARG A 97 2.10 -19.48 -9.66
C ARG A 97 0.87 -19.18 -8.80
N ARG A 98 0.41 -17.92 -8.75
CA ARG A 98 -0.72 -17.47 -7.91
C ARG A 98 -0.61 -17.88 -6.44
N GLN A 99 0.63 -17.93 -5.91
CA GLN A 99 0.88 -18.21 -4.50
C GLN A 99 0.93 -16.93 -3.67
N TRP A 100 1.55 -15.89 -4.24
CA TRP A 100 1.79 -14.62 -3.58
C TRP A 100 1.34 -13.47 -4.47
N LEU A 101 0.77 -12.45 -3.84
CA LEU A 101 0.52 -11.15 -4.46
C LEU A 101 1.54 -10.16 -3.93
N ILE A 102 2.14 -9.38 -4.82
CA ILE A 102 3.10 -8.34 -4.50
C ILE A 102 2.40 -6.99 -4.64
N LEU A 103 2.55 -6.16 -3.62
CA LEU A 103 2.13 -4.76 -3.60
C LEU A 103 3.41 -3.92 -3.52
N GLU A 104 3.58 -3.00 -4.48
CA GLU A 104 4.63 -1.98 -4.43
C GLU A 104 3.96 -0.70 -3.95
N CYS A 105 4.41 -0.20 -2.81
CA CYS A 105 3.77 0.91 -2.13
C CYS A 105 4.78 1.98 -1.76
N ARG A 106 4.32 3.21 -1.64
CA ARG A 106 5.06 4.33 -1.08
C ARG A 106 4.34 4.84 0.16
N GLU A 107 5.11 5.18 1.19
CA GLU A 107 4.60 5.88 2.36
C GLU A 107 4.14 7.29 2.00
N LEU A 108 2.91 7.63 2.38
CA LEU A 108 2.45 9.00 2.38
C LEU A 108 2.98 9.68 3.64
N VAL A 109 3.75 10.74 3.45
CA VAL A 109 4.04 11.71 4.49
C VAL A 109 2.91 12.73 4.39
N GLU A 110 2.07 12.83 5.42
CA GLU A 110 1.12 13.94 5.52
C GLU A 110 1.91 15.15 6.02
N ASP A 111 1.90 16.25 5.26
CA ASP A 111 2.37 17.56 5.74
C ASP A 111 1.46 17.98 6.92
N GLU A 112 2.00 18.06 8.15
CA GLU A 112 1.29 18.56 9.34
C GLU A 112 1.18 20.09 9.35
#